data_AF-A0A6A6LNW9-F1
#
_entry.id   AF-A0A6A6LNW9-F1
#
_cell.length_a   1.000
_cell.length_b   1.000
_cell.length_c   1.000
_cell.angle_alpha   90.00
_cell.angle_beta   90.00
_cell.angle_gamma   90.00
#
_symmetry.space_group_name_H-M   'P 1'
#
loop_
_entity.id
_entity.type
_entity.pdbx_description
1 polymer ?
#
loop_
_entity_poly.entity_id
_entity_poly.type
_entity_poly.pdbx_seq_one_letter_code
_entity_poly.pdbx_strand_id
1 'polypeptide(L)'
;MEATVIMLLVLSAVHHVDGDEQLPKVSGIANSGCDVFEGSWVHDESYPLYDTSQCPFIEKEFDCLKNGRPDRDYLKYRWQPTADCTFPRWNFIQEGNNVYQDMDRLVAYEKALNTWAKWVDTNVNPAKTMVFFQGVSPDHNNGSDWGEDKARYCEGQKQPVSGPNYPAGPHPAELVVEKVLRGIQKPVYLLNVTALSQLRKDGHPSVYGHGGHNDMDCSHWCLPGVPDTWNQLLYALLLQFYN
;
A
#
# COMPACT_ATOMS: atom_id res chain seq x y z
N MET A 1 -27.17 -16.46 18.34
CA MET A 1 -26.06 -15.53 18.65
C MET A 1 -25.62 -14.96 17.32
N GLU A 2 -25.80 -13.65 17.13
CA GLU A 2 -25.34 -12.96 15.91
C GLU A 2 -23.82 -12.85 15.98
N ALA A 3 -23.14 -13.43 14.99
CA ALA A 3 -21.70 -13.34 14.85
C ALA A 3 -21.41 -12.23 13.83
N THR A 4 -20.86 -11.13 14.32
CA THR A 4 -20.44 -10.02 13.46
C THR A 4 -19.06 -10.35 12.88
N VAL A 5 -19.00 -10.62 11.57
CA VAL A 5 -17.74 -10.72 10.83
C VAL A 5 -17.32 -9.30 10.47
N ILE A 6 -16.34 -8.74 11.18
CA ILE A 6 -15.73 -7.46 10.82
C ILE A 6 -14.48 -7.76 10.01
N MET A 7 -14.58 -7.64 8.68
CA MET A 7 -13.42 -7.63 7.80
C MET A 7 -12.83 -6.21 7.84
N LEU A 8 -11.86 -6.00 8.74
CA LEU A 8 -11.10 -4.75 8.75
C LEU A 8 -10.11 -4.80 7.59
N LEU A 9 -10.46 -4.16 6.47
CA LEU A 9 -9.44 -3.65 5.57
C LEU A 9 -8.63 -2.64 6.39
N VAL A 10 -7.35 -2.91 6.62
CA VAL A 10 -6.42 -1.90 7.13
C VAL A 10 -6.18 -0.89 6.00
N LEU A 11 -7.19 -0.06 5.74
CA LEU A 11 -6.92 1.31 5.36
C LEU A 11 -6.29 1.88 6.62
N SER A 12 -4.98 2.16 6.55
CA SER A 12 -4.33 2.96 7.58
C SER A 12 -5.14 4.23 7.71
N ALA A 13 -5.98 4.31 8.74
CA ALA A 13 -6.44 5.57 9.26
C ALA A 13 -5.17 6.23 9.80
N VAL A 14 -4.51 7.01 8.95
CA VAL A 14 -3.81 8.18 9.44
C VAL A 14 -4.91 8.98 10.11
N HIS A 15 -5.07 8.79 11.41
CA HIS A 15 -5.94 9.64 12.19
C HIS A 15 -5.45 11.07 11.96
N HIS A 16 -6.29 11.90 11.34
CA HIS A 16 -6.25 13.32 11.60
C HIS A 16 -6.55 13.45 13.09
N VAL A 17 -5.51 13.57 13.91
CA VAL A 17 -5.66 13.87 15.32
C VAL A 17 -6.04 15.34 15.40
N ASP A 18 -7.34 15.61 15.45
CA ASP A 18 -7.85 16.84 16.07
C ASP A 18 -7.58 16.72 17.58
N GLY A 19 -6.39 17.13 18.00
CA GLY A 19 -5.92 17.05 19.37
C GLY A 19 -4.92 18.18 19.63
N ASP A 20 -5.40 19.16 20.40
CA ASP A 20 -4.77 20.42 20.79
C ASP A 20 -3.55 20.22 21.69
N GLU A 21 -2.46 19.63 21.17
CA GLU A 21 -1.15 19.64 21.83
C GLU A 21 -0.09 20.17 20.84
N GLN A 22 0.54 21.27 21.23
CA GLN A 22 1.20 22.23 20.36
C GLN A 22 2.35 21.63 19.52
N LEU A 23 2.06 21.31 18.26
CA LEU A 23 3.03 21.51 17.18
C LEU A 23 3.52 22.98 17.24
N PRO A 24 4.79 23.29 16.92
CA PRO A 24 5.24 24.68 16.82
C PRO A 24 4.29 25.38 15.87
N LYS A 25 3.55 26.37 16.39
CA LYS A 25 2.57 27.15 15.62
C LYS A 25 3.28 27.71 14.39
N VAL A 26 3.09 27.10 13.22
CA VAL A 26 3.21 27.82 11.96
C VAL A 26 2.03 28.78 11.96
N SER A 27 2.24 29.96 12.52
CA SER A 27 1.30 31.07 12.43
C SER A 27 1.12 31.40 10.94
N GLY A 28 0.03 30.93 10.33
CA GLY A 28 -0.25 31.34 8.95
C GLY A 28 -1.30 30.59 8.14
N ILE A 29 -1.97 29.54 8.63
CA ILE A 29 -2.85 28.72 7.75
C ILE A 29 -4.29 29.26 7.60
N ALA A 30 -4.65 30.37 8.24
CA ALA A 30 -5.96 30.99 8.02
C ALA A 30 -5.86 32.51 7.96
N ASN A 31 -5.16 33.04 6.96
CA ASN A 31 -5.46 34.37 6.47
C ASN A 31 -6.43 34.21 5.31
N SER A 32 -7.55 34.94 5.31
CA SER A 32 -8.63 34.91 4.31
C SER A 32 -8.21 35.48 2.94
N GLY A 33 -7.00 35.17 2.49
CA GLY A 33 -6.39 35.64 1.25
C GLY A 33 -5.25 34.74 0.74
N CYS A 34 -5.12 33.52 1.27
CA CYS A 34 -4.19 32.52 0.76
C CYS A 34 -4.97 31.43 0.02
N ASP A 35 -5.25 31.63 -1.26
CA ASP A 35 -5.68 30.54 -2.11
C ASP A 35 -4.46 29.71 -2.53
N VAL A 36 -4.29 28.53 -1.91
CA VAL A 36 -3.17 27.62 -2.19
C VAL A 36 -3.20 27.05 -3.61
N PHE A 37 -4.32 27.19 -4.32
CA PHE A 37 -4.50 26.76 -5.71
C PHE A 37 -4.20 27.88 -6.72
N GLU A 38 -3.99 29.12 -6.30
CA GLU A 38 -3.55 30.24 -7.16
C GLU A 38 -2.05 30.51 -7.02
N GLY A 39 -1.28 30.27 -8.09
CA GLY A 39 0.17 30.35 -8.04
C GLY A 39 0.86 30.04 -9.37
N SER A 40 2.14 29.70 -9.30
CA SER A 40 2.95 29.31 -10.47
C SER A 40 3.93 28.19 -10.13
N TRP A 41 4.34 27.43 -11.15
CA TRP A 41 5.44 26.47 -11.03
C TRP A 41 6.77 27.21 -11.08
N VAL A 42 7.58 27.07 -10.03
CA VAL A 42 8.90 27.68 -9.93
C VAL A 42 9.97 26.60 -9.88
N HIS A 43 11.12 26.88 -10.50
CA HIS A 43 12.27 25.99 -10.45
C HIS A 43 12.93 26.07 -9.08
N ASP A 44 13.17 24.94 -8.44
CA ASP A 44 13.70 24.80 -7.09
C ASP A 44 14.76 23.68 -7.07
N GLU A 45 16.02 24.05 -6.84
CA GLU A 45 17.14 23.08 -6.83
C GLU A 45 17.04 22.06 -5.70
N SER A 46 16.29 22.36 -4.63
CA SER A 46 16.08 21.44 -3.51
C SER A 46 15.12 20.29 -3.84
N TYR A 47 14.47 20.31 -5.01
CA TYR A 47 13.64 19.23 -5.52
C TYR A 47 14.46 18.21 -6.34
N PRO A 48 14.00 16.96 -6.52
CA PRO A 48 12.75 16.39 -6.00
C PRO A 48 12.80 16.16 -4.48
N LEU A 49 11.62 16.01 -3.87
CA LEU A 49 11.49 15.77 -2.44
C LEU A 49 12.07 14.42 -1.98
N TYR A 50 12.22 13.48 -2.91
CA TYR A 50 12.79 12.15 -2.71
C TYR A 50 13.47 11.69 -3.99
N ASP A 51 14.45 10.79 -3.87
CA ASP A 51 15.10 10.18 -5.03
C ASP A 51 14.28 8.97 -5.52
N THR A 52 13.57 9.15 -6.64
CA THR A 52 12.74 8.10 -7.23
C THR A 52 13.56 6.87 -7.63
N SER A 53 14.85 7.01 -7.91
CA SER A 53 15.71 5.87 -8.29
C SER A 53 15.97 4.89 -7.13
N GLN A 54 15.76 5.33 -5.89
CA GLN A 54 15.93 4.53 -4.68
C GLN A 54 14.60 3.99 -4.14
N CYS A 55 13.47 4.30 -4.79
CA CYS A 55 12.14 3.87 -4.33
C CYS A 55 11.69 2.62 -5.10
N PRO A 56 11.75 1.41 -4.51
CA PRO A 56 11.44 0.17 -5.23
C PRO A 56 9.93 -0.03 -5.47
N PHE A 57 9.09 0.84 -4.90
CA PHE A 57 7.63 0.71 -4.90
C PHE A 57 6.93 1.63 -5.92
N ILE A 58 7.68 2.44 -6.67
CA ILE A 58 7.09 3.23 -7.75
C ILE A 58 6.61 2.25 -8.82
N GLU A 59 5.31 2.19 -9.03
CA GLU A 59 4.75 1.39 -10.11
C GLU A 59 5.38 1.85 -11.42
N LYS A 60 5.80 0.89 -12.25
CA LYS A 60 6.73 1.20 -13.33
C LYS A 60 6.06 2.06 -14.41
N GLU A 61 4.75 2.22 -14.46
CA GLU A 61 4.07 3.20 -15.33
C GLU A 61 4.41 4.65 -14.92
N PHE A 62 4.68 4.90 -13.63
CA PHE A 62 5.02 6.21 -13.09
C PHE A 62 6.53 6.49 -13.02
N ASP A 63 7.38 5.46 -13.09
CA ASP A 63 8.85 5.60 -12.99
C ASP A 63 9.50 6.12 -14.29
N CYS A 64 9.28 7.39 -14.58
CA CYS A 64 9.82 8.08 -15.75
C CYS A 64 11.34 7.93 -15.89
N LEU A 65 12.08 8.01 -14.76
CA LEU A 65 13.54 7.92 -14.78
C LEU A 65 13.99 6.52 -15.21
N LYS A 66 13.42 5.46 -14.61
CA LYS A 66 13.76 4.08 -14.96
C LYS A 66 13.27 3.68 -16.35
N ASN A 67 12.19 4.29 -16.83
CA ASN A 67 11.69 4.12 -18.19
C ASN A 67 12.51 4.87 -19.26
N GLY A 68 13.53 5.64 -18.85
CA GLY A 68 14.47 6.27 -19.77
C GLY A 68 14.03 7.64 -20.31
N ARG A 69 13.14 8.35 -19.60
CA ARG A 69 12.86 9.76 -19.93
C ARG A 69 14.17 10.57 -19.87
N PRO A 70 14.56 11.26 -20.96
CA PRO A 70 15.89 11.86 -21.06
C PRO A 70 16.01 13.20 -20.32
N ASP A 71 14.95 13.99 -20.23
CA ASP A 71 14.92 15.29 -19.55
C ASP A 71 14.70 15.12 -18.03
N ARG A 72 15.39 15.93 -17.22
CA ARG A 72 15.29 15.89 -15.74
C ARG A 72 14.72 17.17 -15.11
N ASP A 73 14.55 18.22 -15.89
CA ASP A 73 14.09 19.53 -15.40
C ASP A 73 12.68 19.43 -14.78
N TYR A 74 11.85 18.49 -15.25
CA TYR A 74 10.52 18.26 -14.68
C TYR A 74 10.54 17.90 -13.18
N LEU A 75 11.64 17.31 -12.68
CA LEU A 75 11.80 16.97 -11.27
C LEU A 75 12.09 18.19 -10.39
N LYS A 76 12.42 19.33 -11.00
CA LYS A 76 12.90 20.55 -10.33
C LYS A 76 11.83 21.61 -10.16
N TYR A 77 10.57 21.32 -10.50
CA TYR A 77 9.48 22.28 -10.34
C TYR A 77 8.70 22.04 -9.04
N ARG A 78 8.50 23.12 -8.28
CA ARG A 78 7.62 23.19 -7.11
C ARG A 78 6.50 24.20 -7.37
N TRP A 79 5.31 23.91 -6.86
CA TRP A 79 4.21 24.88 -6.85
C TRP A 79 4.44 25.98 -5.81
N GLN A 80 4.34 27.24 -6.22
CA GLN A 80 4.47 28.42 -5.36
C GLN A 80 3.19 29.26 -5.44
N PRO A 81 2.36 29.29 -4.38
CA PRO A 81 1.21 30.17 -4.29
C PRO A 81 1.60 31.65 -4.42
N THR A 82 0.67 32.47 -4.93
CA THR A 82 0.89 33.90 -5.27
C THR A 82 1.05 34.81 -4.04
N ALA A 83 0.43 34.43 -2.92
CA ALA A 83 0.64 35.07 -1.63
C ALA A 83 1.82 34.41 -0.88
N ASP A 84 2.43 35.12 0.07
CA ASP A 84 3.46 34.60 0.99
C ASP A 84 2.88 33.56 1.97
N CYS A 85 2.43 32.43 1.41
CA CYS A 85 1.87 31.30 2.12
C CYS A 85 2.98 30.30 2.40
N THR A 86 3.11 29.88 3.66
CA THR A 86 4.02 28.78 4.02
C THR A 86 3.28 27.46 3.81
N PHE A 87 3.68 26.67 2.81
CA PHE A 87 3.11 25.34 2.56
C PHE A 87 3.99 24.26 3.22
N PRO A 88 3.44 23.38 4.08
CA PRO A 88 4.21 22.31 4.70
C PRO A 88 4.66 21.29 3.63
N ARG A 89 5.94 20.92 3.63
CA ARG A 89 6.46 19.86 2.75
C ARG A 89 5.96 18.51 3.24
N TRP A 90 5.42 17.70 2.32
CA TRP A 90 4.95 16.34 2.62
C TRP A 90 6.11 15.34 2.66
N ASN A 91 7.02 15.55 3.60
CA ASN A 91 8.20 14.70 3.77
C ASN A 91 8.24 14.06 5.15
N PHE A 92 7.21 14.20 5.98
CA PHE A 92 7.33 13.85 7.38
C PHE A 92 6.29 12.81 7.82
N ILE A 93 6.75 11.70 8.39
CA ILE A 93 5.95 10.71 9.08
C ILE A 93 6.12 10.94 10.58
N GLN A 94 5.02 11.05 11.32
CA GLN A 94 5.05 11.24 12.77
C GLN A 94 4.66 9.94 13.50
N GLU A 95 5.49 9.53 14.46
CA GLU A 95 5.22 8.45 15.40
C GLU A 95 5.31 8.99 16.84
N GLY A 96 4.15 9.21 17.46
CA GLY A 96 4.09 9.90 18.75
C GLY A 96 4.68 11.30 18.64
N ASN A 97 5.75 11.57 19.38
CA ASN A 97 6.44 12.87 19.37
C ASN A 97 7.63 12.93 18.39
N ASN A 98 7.91 11.85 17.67
CA ASN A 98 9.04 11.78 16.72
C ASN A 98 8.56 12.02 15.30
N VAL A 99 9.34 12.78 14.53
CA VAL A 99 9.06 13.12 13.12
C VAL A 99 10.22 12.63 12.24
N TYR A 100 9.91 11.87 11.20
CA TYR A 100 10.87 11.20 10.31
C TYR A 100 10.74 11.75 8.89
N GLN A 101 11.84 12.12 8.23
CA GLN A 101 11.85 12.71 6.88
C GLN A 101 11.56 11.70 5.74
N ASP A 102 11.61 10.41 6.04
CA ASP A 102 11.12 9.30 5.23
C ASP A 102 11.15 8.06 6.14
N MET A 103 10.44 7.01 5.77
CA MET A 103 10.48 5.74 6.49
C MET A 103 10.41 4.58 5.51
N ASP A 104 11.23 3.57 5.76
CA ASP A 104 11.11 2.29 5.07
C ASP A 104 9.67 1.77 5.18
N ARG A 105 9.08 1.37 4.05
CA ARG A 105 7.66 1.03 3.98
C ARG A 105 7.33 -0.25 4.73
N LEU A 106 8.25 -1.22 4.82
CA LEU A 106 8.04 -2.43 5.63
C LEU A 106 8.15 -2.12 7.12
N VAL A 107 9.03 -1.19 7.52
CA VAL A 107 9.08 -0.67 8.89
C VAL A 107 7.79 0.08 9.24
N ALA A 108 7.32 0.95 8.35
CA ALA A 108 6.07 1.68 8.52
C ALA A 108 4.87 0.72 8.61
N TYR A 109 4.84 -0.30 7.75
CA TYR A 109 3.81 -1.34 7.74
C TYR A 109 3.83 -2.17 9.02
N GLU A 110 5.01 -2.58 9.50
CA GLU A 110 5.15 -3.28 10.79
C GLU A 110 4.64 -2.43 11.95
N LYS A 111 4.96 -1.13 11.99
CA LYS A 111 4.48 -0.20 13.04
C LYS A 111 2.96 -0.06 13.01
N ALA A 112 2.39 0.12 11.81
CA ALA A 112 0.94 0.22 11.63
C ALA A 112 0.23 -1.07 12.08
N LEU A 113 0.74 -2.24 11.66
CA LEU A 113 0.20 -3.54 12.08
C LEU A 113 0.31 -3.77 13.58
N ASN A 114 1.43 -3.39 14.22
CA ASN A 114 1.56 -3.48 15.68
C ASN A 114 0.57 -2.57 16.42
N THR A 115 0.21 -1.43 15.83
CA THR A 115 -0.82 -0.53 16.39
C THR A 115 -2.20 -1.19 16.32
N TRP A 116 -2.54 -1.76 15.16
CA TRP A 116 -3.78 -2.53 14.99
C TRP A 116 -3.82 -3.78 15.88
N ALA A 117 -2.71 -4.52 16.01
CA ALA A 117 -2.59 -5.68 16.88
C ALA A 117 -2.90 -5.33 18.35
N LYS A 118 -2.33 -4.25 18.87
CA LYS A 118 -2.64 -3.73 20.22
C LYS A 118 -4.12 -3.36 20.36
N TRP A 119 -4.70 -2.76 19.32
CA TRP A 119 -6.12 -2.45 19.30
C TRP A 119 -6.98 -3.73 19.37
N VAL A 120 -6.63 -4.78 18.63
CA VAL A 120 -7.30 -6.08 18.68
C VAL A 120 -7.27 -6.64 20.11
N ASP A 121 -6.07 -6.74 20.69
CA ASP A 121 -5.87 -7.24 22.06
C ASP A 121 -6.59 -6.42 23.11
N THR A 122 -6.82 -5.14 22.87
CA THR A 122 -7.58 -4.28 23.80
C THR A 122 -9.09 -4.41 23.59
N ASN A 123 -9.58 -4.39 22.35
CA ASN A 123 -10.98 -4.09 22.06
C ASN A 123 -11.82 -5.29 21.59
N VAL A 124 -11.22 -6.32 21.00
CA VAL A 124 -11.98 -7.41 20.40
C VAL A 124 -12.48 -8.38 21.47
N ASN A 125 -13.77 -8.73 21.45
CA ASN A 125 -14.30 -9.81 22.29
C ASN A 125 -14.32 -11.13 21.48
N PRO A 126 -13.42 -12.09 21.74
CA PRO A 126 -13.35 -13.32 20.96
C PRO A 126 -14.58 -14.23 21.14
N ALA A 127 -15.40 -14.03 22.18
CA ALA A 127 -16.67 -14.76 22.35
C ALA A 127 -17.78 -14.25 21.42
N LYS A 128 -17.60 -13.09 20.77
CA LYS A 128 -18.60 -12.45 19.89
C LYS A 128 -18.08 -12.14 18.49
N THR A 129 -16.77 -12.02 18.33
CA THR A 129 -16.15 -11.52 17.11
C THR A 129 -15.00 -12.42 16.69
N MET A 130 -15.05 -12.85 15.43
CA MET A 130 -13.96 -13.55 14.77
C MET A 130 -13.21 -12.55 13.89
N VAL A 131 -11.89 -12.51 14.02
CA VAL A 131 -11.05 -11.57 13.28
C VAL A 131 -10.27 -12.34 12.22
N PHE A 132 -10.47 -11.95 10.96
CA PHE A 132 -9.64 -12.41 9.85
C PHE A 132 -8.74 -11.27 9.40
N PHE A 133 -7.48 -11.58 9.14
CA PHE A 133 -6.56 -10.69 8.45
C PHE A 133 -6.32 -11.24 7.05
N GLN A 134 -6.64 -10.47 6.02
CA GLN A 134 -6.34 -10.88 4.65
C GLN A 134 -4.84 -10.73 4.40
N GLY A 135 -4.20 -11.77 3.85
CA GLY A 135 -2.81 -11.71 3.42
C GLY A 135 -2.57 -10.64 2.34
N VAL A 136 -1.31 -10.39 2.07
CA VAL A 136 -0.87 -9.43 1.05
C VAL A 136 -1.36 -9.84 -0.33
N SER A 137 -1.96 -8.91 -1.06
CA SER A 137 -2.24 -9.05 -2.50
C SER A 137 -0.99 -8.61 -3.27
N PRO A 138 -0.28 -9.53 -3.96
CA PRO A 138 0.93 -9.19 -4.69
C PRO A 138 0.62 -8.47 -6.01
N ASP A 139 1.53 -7.61 -6.44
CA ASP A 139 1.61 -7.14 -7.83
C ASP A 139 2.48 -8.07 -8.70
N HIS A 140 2.45 -7.85 -10.01
CA HIS A 140 3.31 -8.55 -10.98
C HIS A 140 3.98 -7.57 -11.96
N ASN A 141 4.72 -6.60 -11.41
CA ASN A 141 5.41 -5.59 -12.21
C ASN A 141 6.75 -6.04 -12.81
N ASN A 142 7.36 -7.09 -12.26
CA ASN A 142 8.70 -7.53 -12.64
C ASN A 142 8.74 -9.02 -13.04
N GLY A 143 8.95 -9.28 -14.33
CA GLY A 143 9.00 -10.63 -14.90
C GLY A 143 10.04 -11.57 -14.29
N SER A 144 11.16 -11.02 -13.83
CA SER A 144 12.21 -11.82 -13.18
C SER A 144 11.73 -12.47 -11.88
N ASP A 145 10.72 -11.90 -11.22
CA ASP A 145 10.19 -12.46 -9.96
C ASP A 145 9.49 -13.81 -10.18
N TRP A 146 8.99 -14.07 -11.38
CA TRP A 146 8.44 -15.36 -11.81
C TRP A 146 9.29 -16.11 -12.84
N GLY A 147 10.56 -15.73 -13.00
CA GLY A 147 11.52 -16.42 -13.86
C GLY A 147 11.39 -16.12 -15.36
N GLU A 148 10.72 -15.04 -15.74
CA GLU A 148 10.61 -14.57 -17.12
C GLU A 148 11.22 -13.17 -17.27
N ASP A 149 12.55 -13.06 -17.26
CA ASP A 149 13.28 -11.78 -17.30
C ASP A 149 12.90 -10.84 -18.46
N LYS A 150 12.38 -11.40 -19.56
CA LYS A 150 11.96 -10.65 -20.74
C LYS A 150 10.50 -10.21 -20.70
N ALA A 151 9.73 -10.67 -19.71
CA ALA A 151 8.33 -10.28 -19.59
C ALA A 151 8.23 -8.81 -19.19
N ARG A 152 7.40 -8.08 -19.92
CA ARG A 152 7.12 -6.68 -19.66
C ARG A 152 5.92 -6.63 -18.70
N TYR A 153 6.18 -6.55 -17.39
CA TYR A 153 5.12 -6.63 -16.37
C TYR A 153 4.28 -7.92 -16.53
N CYS A 154 3.01 -7.87 -16.16
CA CYS A 154 2.01 -8.91 -16.39
C CYS A 154 1.44 -8.93 -17.84
N GLU A 155 1.98 -8.13 -18.76
CA GLU A 155 1.44 -8.03 -20.13
C GLU A 155 1.53 -9.36 -20.89
N GLY A 156 0.41 -9.77 -21.49
CA GLY A 156 0.34 -10.98 -22.32
C GLY A 156 0.44 -12.29 -21.55
N GLN A 157 0.50 -12.25 -20.22
CA GLN A 157 0.49 -13.43 -19.36
C GLN A 157 -0.90 -14.07 -19.37
N LYS A 158 -0.95 -15.38 -19.66
CA LYS A 158 -2.21 -16.10 -19.88
C LYS A 158 -2.38 -17.33 -19.01
N GLN A 159 -1.35 -17.68 -18.24
CA GLN A 159 -1.32 -18.85 -17.39
C GLN A 159 -0.62 -18.53 -16.07
N PRO A 160 -1.01 -19.19 -14.98
CA PRO A 160 -0.29 -19.11 -13.72
C PRO A 160 1.18 -19.50 -13.85
N VAL A 161 1.98 -19.10 -12.88
CA VAL A 161 3.31 -19.67 -12.65
C VAL A 161 3.15 -21.18 -12.43
N SER A 162 4.02 -21.97 -13.08
CA SER A 162 3.96 -23.43 -13.01
C SER A 162 4.54 -23.94 -11.68
N GLY A 163 3.86 -24.92 -11.09
CA GLY A 163 4.28 -25.54 -9.84
C GLY A 163 3.79 -24.80 -8.58
N PRO A 164 4.15 -25.30 -7.38
CA PRO A 164 3.60 -24.78 -6.13
C PRO A 164 4.37 -23.58 -5.56
N ASN A 165 5.56 -23.29 -6.08
CA ASN A 165 6.48 -22.32 -5.50
C ASN A 165 6.68 -21.13 -6.43
N TYR A 166 6.60 -19.92 -5.88
CA TYR A 166 6.92 -18.70 -6.61
C TYR A 166 8.45 -18.49 -6.66
N PRO A 167 9.07 -18.26 -7.84
CA PRO A 167 10.52 -18.19 -7.99
C PRO A 167 11.24 -17.16 -7.11
N ALA A 168 10.68 -15.95 -6.92
CA ALA A 168 11.26 -14.94 -6.04
C ALA A 168 11.17 -15.27 -4.54
N GLY A 169 10.43 -16.32 -4.18
CA GLY A 169 10.18 -16.71 -2.80
C GLY A 169 9.10 -15.86 -2.10
N PRO A 170 9.06 -15.91 -0.75
CA PRO A 170 8.01 -15.27 0.04
C PRO A 170 7.98 -13.75 -0.13
N HIS A 171 6.78 -13.18 -0.10
CA HIS A 171 6.63 -11.73 -0.19
C HIS A 171 7.13 -11.06 1.11
N PRO A 172 7.99 -10.02 1.05
CA PRO A 172 8.54 -9.39 2.26
C PRO A 172 7.48 -8.89 3.25
N ALA A 173 6.38 -8.30 2.75
CA ALA A 173 5.28 -7.85 3.59
C ALA A 173 4.47 -9.00 4.23
N GLU A 174 4.46 -10.20 3.62
CA GLU A 174 3.82 -11.38 4.22
C GLU A 174 4.58 -11.81 5.49
N LEU A 175 5.92 -11.80 5.44
CA LEU A 175 6.76 -12.09 6.61
C LEU A 175 6.51 -11.11 7.76
N VAL A 176 6.25 -9.84 7.45
CA VAL A 176 5.87 -8.83 8.44
C VAL A 176 4.50 -9.13 9.05
N VAL A 177 3.49 -9.46 8.23
CA VAL A 177 2.16 -9.88 8.70
C VAL A 177 2.27 -11.08 9.64
N GLU A 178 2.93 -12.15 9.20
CA GLU A 178 3.10 -13.36 10.02
C GLU A 178 3.85 -13.10 11.32
N LYS A 179 4.86 -12.22 11.29
CA LYS A 179 5.60 -11.81 12.48
C LYS A 179 4.68 -11.09 13.48
N VAL A 180 3.89 -10.12 13.03
CA VAL A 180 3.01 -9.35 13.91
C VAL A 180 1.86 -10.21 14.44
N LEU A 181 1.20 -10.99 13.57
CA LEU A 181 0.07 -11.84 13.97
C LEU A 181 0.46 -12.88 15.02
N ARG A 182 1.68 -13.44 14.96
CA ARG A 182 2.21 -14.36 15.99
C ARG A 182 2.34 -13.71 17.38
N GLY A 183 2.41 -12.38 17.45
CA GLY A 183 2.52 -11.63 18.71
C GLY A 183 1.18 -11.23 19.32
N ILE A 184 0.05 -11.44 18.65
CA ILE A 184 -1.28 -11.05 19.13
C ILE A 184 -1.78 -12.06 20.17
N GLN A 185 -2.29 -11.57 21.29
CA GLN A 185 -2.78 -12.44 22.38
C GLN A 185 -4.16 -13.03 22.06
N LYS A 186 -5.03 -12.25 21.41
CA LYS A 186 -6.35 -12.71 20.96
C LYS A 186 -6.29 -13.42 19.61
N PRO A 187 -7.19 -14.38 19.34
CA PRO A 187 -7.17 -15.13 18.10
C PRO A 187 -7.45 -14.22 16.90
N VAL A 188 -6.51 -14.24 15.96
CA VAL A 188 -6.63 -13.64 14.63
C VAL A 188 -6.26 -14.71 13.61
N TYR A 189 -7.12 -14.90 12.61
CA TYR A 189 -6.94 -15.90 11.57
C TYR A 189 -6.39 -15.23 10.31
N LEU A 190 -5.20 -15.66 9.88
CA LEU A 190 -4.63 -15.21 8.61
C LEU A 190 -5.33 -15.95 7.47
N LEU A 191 -6.04 -15.20 6.63
CA LEU A 191 -6.44 -15.68 5.31
C LEU A 191 -5.20 -15.60 4.41
N ASN A 192 -4.37 -16.65 4.48
CA ASN A 192 -3.08 -16.68 3.78
C ASN A 192 -3.28 -16.91 2.27
N VAL A 193 -3.49 -15.81 1.56
CA VAL A 193 -3.71 -15.78 0.11
C VAL A 193 -2.49 -15.31 -0.67
N THR A 194 -1.39 -14.92 0.00
CA THR A 194 -0.27 -14.26 -0.69
C THR A 194 0.44 -15.20 -1.64
N ALA A 195 0.93 -16.35 -1.16
CA ALA A 195 1.66 -17.30 -2.00
C ALA A 195 0.80 -17.84 -3.17
N LEU A 196 -0.47 -18.17 -2.94
CA LEU A 196 -1.36 -18.63 -4.01
C LEU A 196 -1.64 -17.52 -5.04
N SER A 197 -1.66 -16.25 -4.62
CA SER A 197 -1.86 -15.12 -5.51
C SER A 197 -0.59 -14.74 -6.28
N GLN A 198 0.60 -14.94 -5.70
CA GLN A 198 1.87 -14.77 -6.43
C GLN A 198 1.96 -15.75 -7.62
N LEU A 199 1.31 -16.91 -7.55
CA LEU A 199 1.27 -17.81 -8.71
C LEU A 199 0.41 -17.27 -9.85
N ARG A 200 -0.41 -16.24 -9.64
CA ARG A 200 -1.45 -15.80 -10.58
C ARG A 200 -1.06 -14.57 -11.40
N LYS A 201 0.15 -14.53 -11.94
CA LYS A 201 0.62 -13.48 -12.88
C LYS A 201 -0.32 -13.21 -14.07
N ASP A 202 -1.19 -14.17 -14.42
CA ASP A 202 -2.21 -14.10 -15.46
C ASP A 202 -3.51 -13.38 -15.04
N GLY A 203 -3.73 -13.19 -13.74
CA GLY A 203 -5.02 -12.77 -13.19
C GLY A 203 -5.27 -11.26 -13.20
N HIS A 204 -4.29 -10.47 -13.61
CA HIS A 204 -4.37 -9.00 -13.61
C HIS A 204 -5.10 -8.46 -14.84
N PRO A 205 -5.73 -7.26 -14.76
CA PRO A 205 -6.26 -6.56 -15.92
C PRO A 205 -5.20 -6.25 -16.97
N SER A 206 -3.94 -6.04 -16.56
CA SER A 206 -2.87 -5.61 -17.46
C SER A 206 -3.29 -4.33 -18.19
N VAL A 207 -3.18 -4.29 -19.51
CA VAL A 207 -3.61 -3.16 -20.34
C VAL A 207 -5.13 -2.93 -20.34
N TYR A 208 -5.93 -3.87 -19.83
CA TYR A 208 -7.40 -3.79 -19.85
C TYR A 208 -7.98 -3.13 -18.59
N GLY A 209 -7.15 -2.56 -17.71
CA GLY A 209 -7.53 -1.90 -16.47
C GLY A 209 -8.06 -0.47 -16.65
N HIS A 210 -7.71 0.42 -15.70
CA HIS A 210 -8.10 1.83 -15.75
C HIS A 210 -7.66 2.47 -17.08
N GLY A 211 -8.62 2.90 -17.90
CA GLY A 211 -8.34 3.63 -19.14
C GLY A 211 -8.37 2.83 -20.43
N GLY A 212 -8.60 1.50 -20.43
CA GLY A 212 -8.85 0.72 -21.66
C GLY A 212 -7.71 0.79 -22.69
N HIS A 213 -6.67 -0.01 -22.48
CA HIS A 213 -5.40 -0.07 -23.23
C HIS A 213 -4.41 1.07 -23.06
N ASN A 214 -4.70 2.03 -22.18
CA ASN A 214 -3.83 3.20 -21.99
C ASN A 214 -2.81 3.02 -20.87
N ASP A 215 -3.12 2.24 -19.83
CA ASP A 215 -2.26 2.04 -18.67
C ASP A 215 -2.07 0.56 -18.34
N MET A 216 -0.94 0.23 -17.71
CA MET A 216 -0.64 -1.12 -17.24
C MET A 216 -1.11 -1.26 -15.80
N ASP A 217 -2.00 -2.20 -15.53
CA ASP A 217 -2.46 -2.53 -14.17
C ASP A 217 -2.07 -3.96 -13.82
N CYS A 218 -0.98 -4.10 -13.06
CA CYS A 218 -0.52 -5.38 -12.53
C CYS A 218 -0.65 -5.46 -11.00
N SER A 219 -1.47 -4.60 -10.39
CA SER A 219 -1.71 -4.57 -8.94
C SER A 219 -3.16 -4.97 -8.57
N HIS A 220 -4.13 -4.70 -9.45
CA HIS A 220 -5.52 -5.13 -9.29
C HIS A 220 -5.80 -6.46 -9.98
N TRP A 221 -6.98 -7.04 -9.74
CA TRP A 221 -7.37 -8.35 -10.29
C TRP A 221 -8.56 -8.25 -11.22
N CYS A 222 -8.54 -9.01 -12.31
CA CYS A 222 -9.73 -9.27 -13.12
C CYS A 222 -10.80 -9.95 -12.27
N LEU A 223 -12.07 -9.61 -12.54
CA LEU A 223 -13.23 -10.32 -12.05
C LEU A 223 -14.02 -10.89 -13.23
N PRO A 224 -14.44 -12.17 -13.20
CA PRO A 224 -14.13 -13.17 -12.16
C PRO A 224 -12.64 -13.57 -12.14
N GLY A 225 -12.12 -14.00 -10.99
CA GLY A 225 -10.69 -14.30 -10.86
C GLY A 225 -10.18 -14.61 -9.44
N VAL A 226 -8.97 -14.13 -9.15
CA VAL A 226 -8.25 -14.40 -7.90
C VAL A 226 -9.04 -14.01 -6.64
N PRO A 227 -9.71 -12.84 -6.58
CA PRO A 227 -10.53 -12.47 -5.42
C PRO A 227 -11.70 -13.42 -5.14
N ASP A 228 -12.23 -14.10 -6.17
CA ASP A 228 -13.29 -15.10 -5.97
C ASP A 228 -12.77 -16.31 -5.18
N THR A 229 -11.52 -16.71 -5.43
CA THR A 229 -10.85 -17.76 -4.66
C THR A 229 -10.63 -17.34 -3.20
N TRP A 230 -10.25 -16.09 -2.95
CA TRP A 230 -10.13 -15.56 -1.59
C TRP A 230 -11.45 -15.64 -0.83
N ASN A 231 -12.55 -15.25 -1.48
CA ASN A 231 -13.89 -15.31 -0.92
C ASN A 231 -14.34 -16.76 -0.65
N GLN A 232 -14.03 -17.69 -1.55
CA GLN A 232 -14.32 -19.12 -1.33
C GLN A 232 -13.54 -19.68 -0.13
N LEU A 233 -12.26 -19.32 0.03
CA LEU A 233 -11.44 -19.74 1.17
C LEU A 233 -11.97 -19.14 2.47
N LEU A 234 -12.32 -17.85 2.48
CA LEU A 234 -12.94 -17.20 3.64
C LEU A 234 -14.25 -17.89 4.02
N TYR A 235 -15.11 -18.16 3.04
CA TYR A 235 -16.37 -18.85 3.27
C TYR A 235 -16.17 -20.25 3.87
N ALA A 236 -15.22 -21.03 3.33
CA ALA A 236 -14.89 -22.35 3.85
C ALA A 236 -14.37 -22.28 5.30
N LEU A 237 -13.52 -21.31 5.62
CA LEU A 237 -13.03 -21.09 6.99
C LEU A 237 -14.16 -20.71 7.94
N LEU A 238 -15.06 -19.80 7.54
CA LEU A 238 -16.22 -19.44 8.34
C LEU A 238 -17.06 -20.69 8.66
N LEU A 239 -17.37 -21.54 7.68
CA LEU A 239 -18.12 -22.77 7.91
C LEU A 239 -17.43 -23.76 8.86
N GLN A 240 -16.10 -23.82 8.84
CA GLN A 240 -15.36 -24.67 9.79
C GLN A 240 -15.49 -24.19 11.23
N PHE A 241 -15.57 -22.89 11.48
CA PHE A 241 -15.66 -22.34 12.83
C PHE A 241 -17.10 -22.22 13.37
N TYR A 242 -18.12 -22.35 12.52
CA TYR A 242 -19.54 -22.37 12.94
C TYR A 242 -20.06 -23.77 13.31
N ASN A 243 -19.34 -24.84 12.96
CA ASN A 243 -19.64 -26.22 13.33
C ASN A 243 -18.86 -26.66 14.56
#